data_AF-A0A4P8XF91-F1
#
_entry.id   AF-A0A4P8XF91-F1
#
_cell.length_a   1.000
_cell.length_b   1.000
_cell.length_c   1.000
_cell.angle_alpha   90.00
_cell.angle_beta   90.00
_cell.angle_gamma   90.00
#
_symmetry.space_group_name_H-M   'P 1'
#
loop_
_entity.id
_entity.type
_entity.pdbx_description
1 polymer ?
#
loop_
_entity_poly.entity_id
_entity_poly.type
_entity_poly.pdbx_seq_one_letter_code
_entity_poly.pdbx_strand_id
1 'polypeptide(L)'
;MKRADFFYIWVAITGYIAGMLTYIISLWVTSGRFFINLELLMTWTLVTFFTVGTSIFFLCVVLLRAIRRYYFWLQTAVFIGVGIIPITMVAFMMGSFSVSNFKFVFSPEGVYFLMFFTSTALICSYGTWVAQKKLNKKPFLILSALIGAAFIIVMKLNAESI
;
A
#
# COMPACT_ATOMS: atom_id res chain seq x y z
N MET A 1 -6.28 -5.45 23.91
CA MET A 1 -5.37 -4.82 22.94
C MET A 1 -4.79 -3.55 23.55
N LYS A 2 -3.48 -3.33 23.41
CA LYS A 2 -2.81 -2.11 23.92
C LYS A 2 -3.01 -0.96 22.93
N ARG A 3 -2.96 0.30 23.39
CA ARG A 3 -3.04 1.50 22.52
C ARG A 3 -2.00 1.52 21.39
N ALA A 4 -0.90 0.77 21.54
CA ALA A 4 0.11 0.60 20.49
C ALA A 4 -0.40 -0.27 19.32
N ASP A 5 -1.18 -1.31 19.61
CA ASP A 5 -1.69 -2.25 18.59
C ASP A 5 -2.68 -1.55 17.65
N PHE A 6 -3.56 -0.70 18.20
CA PHE A 6 -4.47 0.14 17.43
C PHE A 6 -3.73 1.08 16.48
N PHE A 7 -2.56 1.57 16.86
CA PHE A 7 -1.78 2.45 16.00
C PHE A 7 -1.22 1.70 14.79
N TYR A 8 -0.71 0.47 14.96
CA TYR A 8 -0.22 -0.34 13.83
C TYR A 8 -1.34 -0.72 12.87
N ILE A 9 -2.53 -1.03 13.39
CA ILE A 9 -3.72 -1.28 12.55
C ILE A 9 -4.06 -0.02 11.76
N TRP A 10 -4.06 1.15 12.41
CA TRP A 10 -4.31 2.42 11.73
C TRP A 10 -3.27 2.72 10.64
N VAL A 11 -1.99 2.38 10.88
CA VAL A 11 -0.92 2.49 9.88
C VAL A 11 -1.17 1.59 8.68
N ALA A 12 -1.63 0.36 8.88
CA ALA A 12 -1.96 -0.56 7.80
C ALA A 12 -3.15 -0.05 6.97
N ILE A 13 -4.22 0.40 7.63
CA ILE A 13 -5.39 0.99 6.96
C ILE A 13 -4.98 2.22 6.15
N THR A 14 -4.23 3.14 6.75
CA THR A 14 -3.78 4.37 6.07
C THR A 14 -2.87 4.05 4.89
N GLY A 15 -1.98 3.06 5.03
CA GLY A 15 -1.11 2.62 3.94
C GLY A 15 -1.88 2.02 2.76
N TYR A 16 -2.90 1.21 3.04
CA TYR A 16 -3.78 0.67 2.01
C TYR A 16 -4.54 1.78 1.27
N ILE A 17 -5.12 2.73 2.01
CA ILE A 17 -5.85 3.86 1.43
C ILE A 17 -4.92 4.72 0.57
N ALA A 18 -3.69 4.98 1.03
CA ALA A 18 -2.68 5.69 0.24
C ALA A 18 -2.35 4.96 -1.06
N GLY A 19 -2.21 3.63 -0.99
CA GLY A 19 -2.06 2.77 -2.16
C GLY A 19 -3.18 2.97 -3.17
N MET A 20 -4.43 2.79 -2.72
CA MET A 20 -5.63 2.94 -3.56
C MET A 20 -5.69 4.33 -4.19
N LEU A 21 -5.42 5.37 -3.41
CA LEU A 21 -5.42 6.75 -3.88
C LEU A 21 -4.39 6.96 -5.00
N THR A 22 -3.15 6.49 -4.78
CA THR A 22 -2.12 6.59 -5.82
C THR A 22 -2.45 5.79 -7.08
N TYR A 23 -3.08 4.63 -6.94
CA TYR A 23 -3.53 3.83 -8.09
C TYR A 23 -4.55 4.60 -8.92
N ILE A 24 -5.62 5.11 -8.29
CA ILE A 24 -6.71 5.80 -8.98
C ILE A 24 -6.20 7.10 -9.63
N ILE A 25 -5.41 7.89 -8.90
CA ILE A 25 -4.84 9.13 -9.45
C ILE A 25 -3.89 8.82 -10.61
N SER A 26 -3.05 7.81 -10.48
CA SER A 26 -2.10 7.44 -11.55
C SER A 26 -2.86 7.01 -12.81
N LEU A 27 -3.91 6.19 -12.66
CA LEU A 27 -4.76 5.78 -13.76
C LEU A 27 -5.47 6.98 -14.42
N TRP A 28 -6.03 7.88 -13.61
CA TRP A 28 -6.70 9.08 -14.10
C TRP A 28 -5.75 9.99 -14.88
N VAL A 29 -4.54 10.24 -14.36
CA VAL A 29 -3.54 11.10 -14.99
C VAL A 29 -3.04 10.50 -16.32
N THR A 30 -2.79 9.20 -16.38
CA THR A 30 -2.20 8.58 -17.59
C THR A 30 -3.23 8.23 -18.65
N SER A 31 -4.43 7.83 -18.25
CA SER A 31 -5.43 7.26 -19.17
C SER A 31 -6.64 8.15 -19.34
N GLY A 32 -6.78 9.23 -18.56
CA GLY A 32 -7.94 10.12 -18.56
C GLY A 32 -9.24 9.45 -18.10
N ARG A 33 -9.15 8.21 -17.61
CA ARG A 33 -10.30 7.37 -17.25
C ARG A 33 -10.23 7.03 -15.77
N PHE A 34 -11.39 7.02 -15.14
CA PHE A 34 -11.54 6.39 -13.84
C PHE A 34 -11.83 4.89 -13.98
N PHE A 35 -11.53 4.13 -12.93
CA PHE A 35 -11.71 2.68 -12.93
C PHE A 35 -13.19 2.32 -12.69
N ILE A 36 -13.80 1.65 -13.67
CA ILE A 36 -15.25 1.34 -13.69
C ILE A 36 -15.65 0.32 -12.62
N ASN A 37 -14.75 -0.59 -12.21
CA ASN A 37 -15.04 -1.67 -11.26
C ASN A 37 -14.18 -1.60 -9.99
N LEU A 38 -14.29 -0.51 -9.24
CA LEU A 38 -13.52 -0.29 -8.00
C LEU A 38 -13.72 -1.40 -6.95
N GLU A 39 -14.92 -1.97 -6.85
CA GLU A 39 -15.23 -3.05 -5.90
C GLU A 39 -14.40 -4.30 -6.16
N LEU A 40 -14.26 -4.67 -7.43
CA LEU A 40 -13.48 -5.83 -7.86
C LEU A 40 -11.98 -5.59 -7.60
N LEU A 41 -11.49 -4.38 -7.93
CA LEU A 41 -10.12 -3.97 -7.65
C LEU A 41 -9.81 -4.03 -6.15
N MET A 42 -10.69 -3.47 -5.31
CA MET A 42 -10.54 -3.52 -3.86
C MET A 42 -10.55 -4.96 -3.36
N THR A 43 -11.39 -5.84 -3.90
CA THR A 43 -11.44 -7.25 -3.47
C THR A 43 -10.08 -7.93 -3.68
N TRP A 44 -9.45 -7.73 -4.83
CA TRP A 44 -8.14 -8.33 -5.12
C TRP A 44 -7.00 -7.73 -4.28
N THR A 45 -6.95 -6.40 -4.18
CA THR A 45 -5.85 -5.71 -3.49
C THR A 45 -5.99 -5.80 -1.97
N LEU A 46 -7.19 -5.73 -1.41
CA LEU A 46 -7.45 -5.77 0.03
C LEU A 46 -7.10 -7.14 0.61
N VAL A 47 -7.58 -8.22 -0.01
CA VAL A 47 -7.25 -9.58 0.43
C VAL A 47 -5.74 -9.80 0.39
N THR A 48 -5.10 -9.44 -0.73
CA THR A 48 -3.65 -9.64 -0.89
C THR A 48 -2.83 -8.77 0.07
N PHE A 49 -3.23 -7.51 0.29
CA PHE A 49 -2.52 -6.60 1.17
C PHE A 49 -2.60 -7.03 2.64
N PHE A 50 -3.79 -7.37 3.15
CA PHE A 50 -3.94 -7.73 4.56
C PHE A 50 -3.38 -9.12 4.88
N THR A 51 -3.46 -10.07 3.95
CA THR A 51 -2.94 -11.44 4.17
C THR A 51 -1.43 -11.53 3.91
N VAL A 52 -0.98 -11.11 2.73
CA VAL A 52 0.40 -11.28 2.28
C VAL A 52 1.23 -10.04 2.60
N GLY A 53 0.77 -8.86 2.16
CA GLY A 53 1.54 -7.61 2.30
C GLY A 53 1.88 -7.28 3.76
N THR A 54 0.87 -7.29 4.63
CA THR A 54 1.03 -6.94 6.05
C THR A 54 1.90 -7.95 6.79
N SER A 55 1.74 -9.24 6.50
CA SER A 55 2.56 -10.32 7.06
C SER A 55 4.04 -10.18 6.68
N ILE A 56 4.30 -9.93 5.40
CA ILE A 56 5.68 -9.75 4.91
C ILE A 56 6.29 -8.47 5.49
N PHE A 57 5.56 -7.35 5.52
CA PHE A 57 6.07 -6.11 6.10
C PHE A 57 6.40 -6.26 7.59
N PHE A 58 5.55 -6.96 8.34
CA PHE A 58 5.81 -7.28 9.74
C PHE A 58 7.09 -8.13 9.88
N LEU A 59 7.23 -9.17 9.07
CA LEU A 59 8.41 -10.04 9.06
C LEU A 59 9.68 -9.26 8.73
N CYS A 60 9.64 -8.36 7.74
CA CYS A 60 10.75 -7.47 7.40
C CYS A 60 11.16 -6.58 8.58
N VAL A 61 10.21 -6.02 9.32
CA VAL A 61 10.52 -5.21 10.53
C VAL A 61 11.21 -6.06 11.59
N VAL A 62 10.73 -7.28 11.83
CA VAL A 62 11.35 -8.21 12.79
C VAL A 62 12.77 -8.57 12.38
N LEU A 63 13.00 -8.89 11.11
CA LEU A 63 14.34 -9.22 10.58
C LEU A 63 15.31 -8.04 10.65
N LEU A 64 14.88 -6.84 10.20
CA LEU A 64 15.72 -5.63 10.26
C LEU A 64 16.12 -5.29 11.69
N ARG A 65 15.23 -5.55 12.65
CA ARG A 65 15.50 -5.39 14.07
C ARG A 65 16.48 -6.44 14.60
N ALA A 66 16.32 -7.70 14.20
CA ALA A 66 17.23 -8.78 14.59
C ALA A 66 18.68 -8.50 14.14
N ILE A 67 18.86 -7.93 12.95
CA ILE A 67 20.16 -7.57 12.37
C ILE A 67 20.68 -6.22 12.90
N ARG A 68 19.93 -5.54 13.79
CA ARG A 68 20.24 -4.20 14.35
C ARG A 68 20.43 -3.09 13.29
N ARG A 69 20.06 -3.32 12.03
CA ARG A 69 20.12 -2.33 10.95
C ARG A 69 18.73 -1.74 10.72
N TYR A 70 18.24 -0.99 11.69
CA TYR A 70 16.91 -0.38 11.62
C TYR A 70 17.02 1.11 11.27
N TYR A 71 16.98 1.40 9.97
CA TYR A 71 16.96 2.75 9.40
C TYR A 71 15.69 2.95 8.56
N PHE A 72 15.11 4.15 8.62
CA PHE A 72 13.90 4.49 7.87
C PHE A 72 14.01 4.16 6.37
N TRP A 73 15.06 4.66 5.71
CA TRP A 73 15.25 4.44 4.27
C TRP A 73 15.51 2.99 3.90
N LEU A 74 16.25 2.25 4.73
CA LEU A 74 16.48 0.83 4.50
C LEU A 74 15.17 0.03 4.64
N GLN A 75 14.37 0.35 5.65
CA GLN A 75 13.06 -0.28 5.83
C GLN A 75 12.14 -0.02 4.64
N THR A 76 12.06 1.23 4.19
CA THR A 76 11.27 1.61 3.00
C THR A 76 11.76 0.86 1.76
N ALA A 77 13.07 0.80 1.51
CA ALA A 77 13.62 0.07 0.38
C ALA A 77 13.30 -1.42 0.41
N VAL A 78 13.39 -2.05 1.59
CA VAL A 78 13.00 -3.45 1.77
C VAL A 78 11.51 -3.62 1.51
N PHE A 79 10.64 -2.76 2.05
CA PHE A 79 9.19 -2.83 1.84
C PHE A 79 8.81 -2.69 0.36
N ILE A 80 9.48 -1.79 -0.38
CA ILE A 80 9.27 -1.66 -1.84
C ILE A 80 9.70 -2.95 -2.54
N GLY A 81 10.88 -3.47 -2.22
CA GLY A 81 11.40 -4.70 -2.84
C GLY A 81 10.50 -5.91 -2.59
N VAL A 82 10.06 -6.12 -1.35
CA VAL A 82 9.15 -7.22 -1.02
C VAL A 82 7.70 -6.96 -1.48
N GLY A 83 7.35 -5.70 -1.75
CA GLY A 83 6.06 -5.28 -2.32
C GLY A 83 5.80 -5.84 -3.72
N ILE A 84 6.83 -6.35 -4.41
CA ILE A 84 6.68 -7.07 -5.68
C ILE A 84 5.89 -8.38 -5.50
N ILE A 85 6.05 -9.06 -4.36
CA ILE A 85 5.37 -10.33 -4.08
C ILE A 85 3.84 -10.16 -4.12
N PRO A 86 3.23 -9.24 -3.35
CA PRO A 86 1.79 -9.06 -3.42
C PRO A 86 1.30 -8.53 -4.78
N ILE A 87 2.12 -7.81 -5.57
CA ILE A 87 1.77 -7.46 -6.96
C ILE A 87 1.55 -8.72 -7.81
N THR A 88 2.47 -9.68 -7.74
CA THR A 88 2.34 -10.93 -8.50
C THR A 88 1.14 -11.78 -8.04
N MET A 89 0.76 -11.70 -6.77
CA MET A 89 -0.44 -12.35 -6.23
C MET A 89 -1.72 -11.68 -6.73
N VAL A 90 -1.78 -10.34 -6.77
CA VAL A 90 -2.92 -9.62 -7.37
C VAL A 90 -3.07 -10.00 -8.84
N ALA A 91 -1.96 -10.07 -9.60
CA ALA A 91 -1.97 -10.50 -10.99
C ALA A 91 -2.58 -11.91 -11.16
N PHE A 92 -2.22 -12.84 -10.26
CA PHE A 92 -2.78 -14.18 -10.25
C PHE A 92 -4.28 -14.17 -9.96
N MET A 93 -4.75 -13.38 -8.97
CA MET A 93 -6.18 -13.23 -8.65
C MET A 93 -6.98 -12.60 -9.79
N MET A 94 -6.35 -11.77 -10.62
CA MET A 94 -6.94 -11.20 -11.84
C MET A 94 -7.01 -12.19 -13.02
N GLY A 95 -6.52 -13.42 -12.85
CA GLY A 95 -6.58 -14.47 -13.87
C GLY A 95 -5.37 -14.53 -14.80
N SER A 96 -4.28 -13.81 -14.51
CA SER A 96 -3.02 -13.97 -15.24
C SER A 96 -2.24 -15.19 -14.71
N PHE A 97 -2.63 -16.38 -15.17
CA PHE A 97 -2.12 -17.69 -14.71
C PHE A 97 -0.72 -18.07 -15.24
N SER A 98 0.12 -17.10 -15.62
CA SER A 98 1.45 -17.41 -16.18
C SER A 98 2.53 -17.44 -15.09
N VAL A 99 3.30 -18.53 -15.01
CA VAL A 99 4.47 -18.65 -14.10
C VAL A 99 5.54 -17.59 -14.40
N SER A 100 5.47 -16.92 -15.56
CA SER A 100 6.28 -15.75 -15.98
C SER A 100 5.70 -14.39 -15.54
N ASN A 101 4.92 -14.33 -14.45
CA ASN A 101 4.26 -13.10 -13.95
C ASN A 101 5.20 -11.94 -13.56
N PHE A 102 6.52 -12.13 -13.55
CA PHE A 102 7.45 -10.99 -13.43
C PHE A 102 7.31 -9.97 -14.56
N LYS A 103 6.91 -10.41 -15.77
CA LYS A 103 6.60 -9.49 -16.88
C LYS A 103 5.37 -8.63 -16.59
N PHE A 104 4.42 -9.13 -15.81
CA PHE A 104 3.23 -8.36 -15.42
C PHE A 104 3.62 -7.15 -14.58
N VAL A 105 4.62 -7.25 -13.70
CA VAL A 105 5.07 -6.12 -12.86
C VAL A 105 5.50 -4.91 -13.70
N PHE A 106 6.06 -5.15 -14.88
CA PHE A 106 6.50 -4.11 -15.83
C PHE A 106 5.50 -3.85 -16.97
N SER A 107 4.30 -4.45 -16.91
CA SER A 107 3.21 -4.12 -17.83
C SER A 107 2.57 -2.77 -17.46
N PRO A 108 1.82 -2.12 -18.37
CA PRO A 108 1.10 -0.89 -18.06
C PRO A 108 0.23 -1.01 -16.80
N GLU A 109 -0.47 -2.14 -16.65
CA GLU A 109 -1.30 -2.43 -15.47
C GLU A 109 -0.46 -2.65 -14.21
N GLY A 110 0.65 -3.38 -14.34
CA GLY A 110 1.58 -3.66 -13.25
C GLY A 110 2.24 -2.41 -12.68
N VAL A 111 2.50 -1.40 -13.51
CA VAL A 111 3.06 -0.12 -13.06
C VAL A 111 2.12 0.59 -12.09
N TYR A 112 0.79 0.56 -12.30
CA TYR A 112 -0.16 1.12 -11.35
C TYR A 112 -0.16 0.37 -10.02
N PHE A 113 -0.04 -0.96 -10.04
CA PHE A 113 0.14 -1.76 -8.82
C PHE A 113 1.49 -1.50 -8.14
N LEU A 114 2.54 -1.21 -8.92
CA LEU A 114 3.84 -0.84 -8.38
C LEU A 114 3.75 0.51 -7.65
N MET A 115 3.04 1.49 -8.22
CA MET A 115 2.75 2.77 -7.57
C MET A 115 1.92 2.58 -6.29
N PHE A 116 0.89 1.72 -6.34
CA PHE A 116 0.09 1.32 -5.19
C PHE A 116 0.96 0.79 -4.05
N PHE A 117 1.76 -0.25 -4.30
CA PHE A 117 2.54 -0.89 -3.24
C PHE A 117 3.71 -0.03 -2.77
N THR A 118 4.24 0.83 -3.63
CA THR A 118 5.30 1.79 -3.26
C THR A 118 4.80 2.86 -2.31
N SER A 119 3.63 3.45 -2.58
CA SER A 119 3.04 4.46 -1.69
C SER A 119 2.59 3.83 -0.37
N THR A 120 2.01 2.63 -0.41
CA THR A 120 1.70 1.85 0.78
C THR A 120 2.97 1.54 1.60
N ALA A 121 4.05 1.11 0.96
CA ALA A 121 5.34 0.86 1.60
C ALA A 121 5.87 2.12 2.31
N LEU A 122 5.80 3.29 1.67
CA LEU A 122 6.21 4.57 2.27
C LEU A 122 5.41 4.92 3.53
N ILE A 123 4.08 4.86 3.46
CA ILE A 123 3.21 5.19 4.58
C ILE A 123 3.34 4.17 5.72
N CYS A 124 3.40 2.87 5.39
CA CYS A 124 3.61 1.82 6.38
C CYS A 124 4.99 1.93 7.04
N SER A 125 6.04 2.23 6.26
CA SER A 125 7.39 2.45 6.78
C SER A 125 7.44 3.65 7.72
N TYR A 126 6.85 4.77 7.33
CA TYR A 126 6.80 5.97 8.16
C TYR A 126 6.00 5.76 9.46
N GLY A 127 4.82 5.15 9.36
CA GLY A 127 3.98 4.88 10.52
C GLY A 127 4.64 3.91 11.51
N THR A 128 5.23 2.83 11.02
CA THR A 128 5.97 1.88 11.88
C THR A 128 7.22 2.51 12.48
N TRP A 129 7.95 3.34 11.73
CA TRP A 129 9.10 4.09 12.24
C TRP A 129 8.71 5.02 13.40
N VAL A 130 7.64 5.80 13.24
CA VAL A 130 7.09 6.68 14.28
C VAL A 130 6.70 5.87 15.53
N ALA A 131 6.07 4.71 15.35
CA ALA A 131 5.70 3.82 16.46
C ALA A 131 6.91 3.26 17.20
N GLN A 132 7.93 2.80 16.46
CA GLN A 132 9.11 2.13 17.02
C GLN A 132 10.05 3.11 17.73
N LYS A 133 10.32 4.27 17.10
CA LYS A 133 11.14 5.33 17.71
C LYS A 133 10.41 6.14 18.78
N LYS A 134 9.14 5.79 19.08
CA LYS A 134 8.28 6.51 20.03
C LYS A 134 8.21 8.02 19.77
N LEU A 135 8.27 8.39 18.48
CA LEU A 135 8.17 9.79 18.07
C LEU A 135 6.75 10.29 18.30
N ASN A 136 6.58 11.60 18.21
CA ASN A 136 5.26 12.22 18.26
C ASN A 136 4.37 11.65 17.14
N LYS A 137 3.21 11.10 17.52
CA LYS A 137 2.26 10.47 16.57
C LYS A 137 1.40 11.48 15.82
N LYS A 138 1.29 12.73 16.32
CA LYS A 138 0.52 13.80 15.70
C LYS A 138 0.79 14.00 14.20
N PRO A 139 2.04 14.11 13.71
CA PRO A 139 2.30 14.26 12.28
C PRO A 139 1.76 13.09 11.45
N PHE A 140 1.89 11.85 11.94
CA PHE A 140 1.30 10.70 11.26
C PHE A 140 -0.23 10.77 11.22
N LEU A 141 -0.87 11.18 12.31
CA LEU A 141 -2.32 11.32 12.37
C LEU A 141 -2.84 12.39 11.41
N ILE A 142 -2.17 13.55 11.33
CA ILE A 142 -2.51 14.62 10.36
C ILE A 142 -2.37 14.10 8.94
N LEU A 143 -1.24 13.42 8.63
CA LEU A 143 -1.03 12.82 7.32
C LEU A 143 -2.11 11.78 6.99
N SER A 144 -2.48 10.93 7.95
CA SER A 144 -3.53 9.93 7.75
C SER A 144 -4.90 10.56 7.50
N ALA A 145 -5.21 11.69 8.16
CA ALA A 145 -6.44 12.43 7.94
C ALA A 145 -6.47 13.06 6.55
N LEU A 146 -5.34 13.64 6.08
CA LEU A 146 -5.22 14.18 4.73
C LEU A 146 -5.39 13.10 3.66
N ILE A 147 -4.76 11.92 3.85
CA ILE A 147 -4.91 10.77 2.95
C ILE A 147 -6.38 10.32 2.90
N GLY A 148 -7.03 10.21 4.06
CA GLY A 148 -8.44 9.84 4.15
C GLY A 148 -9.37 10.85 3.47
N ALA A 149 -9.16 12.15 3.72
CA ALA A 149 -9.94 13.21 3.09
C ALA A 149 -9.76 13.20 1.56
N ALA A 150 -8.52 13.08 1.08
CA ALA A 150 -8.23 12.99 -0.35
C ALA A 150 -8.88 11.75 -0.98
N PHE A 151 -8.89 10.62 -0.27
CA PHE A 151 -9.55 9.40 -0.74
C PHE A 151 -11.07 9.57 -0.88
N ILE A 152 -11.72 10.19 0.09
CA ILE A 152 -13.17 10.48 0.01
C ILE A 152 -13.48 11.38 -1.18
N ILE A 153 -12.67 12.42 -1.41
CA ILE A 153 -12.83 13.34 -2.54
C ILE A 153 -12.68 12.58 -3.87
N VAL A 154 -11.62 11.77 -4.01
CA VAL A 154 -11.38 10.99 -5.23
C VAL A 154 -12.51 9.97 -5.48
N MET A 155 -13.01 9.31 -4.43
CA MET A 155 -14.12 8.37 -4.56
C MET A 155 -15.40 9.07 -5.01
N LYS A 156 -15.68 10.27 -4.50
CA LYS A 156 -16.82 11.07 -4.93
C LYS A 156 -16.70 11.50 -6.40
N LEU A 157 -15.53 11.99 -6.80
CA LEU A 157 -15.26 12.40 -8.18
C LEU A 157 -15.39 11.21 -9.17
N ASN A 158 -14.95 10.03 -8.77
CA ASN A 158 -15.11 8.84 -9.60
C ASN A 158 -16.61 8.47 -9.77
N ALA A 159 -17.39 8.53 -8.68
CA ALA A 159 -18.82 8.22 -8.73
C ALA A 159 -19.62 9.19 -9.63
N GLU A 160 -19.19 10.45 -9.76
CA GLU A 160 -19.82 11.44 -10.66
C GLU A 160 -19.41 11.28 -12.13
N SER A 161 -18.39 10.45 -12.42
CA SER A 161 -17.85 10.25 -13.77
C SER A 161 -18.38 9.00 -14.52
N ILE A 162 -19.21 8.20 -13.84
CA ILE A 162 -19.92 7.02 -14.36
C ILE A 162 -21.35 7.43 -14.72
#